data_AF-A0A147GKW0-F1
#
_entry.id   AF-A0A147GKW0-F1
#
_cell.length_a   1.000
_cell.length_b   1.000
_cell.length_c   1.000
_cell.angle_alpha   90.00
_cell.angle_beta   90.00
_cell.angle_gamma   90.00
#
_symmetry.space_group_name_H-M   'P 1'
#
loop_
_entity.id
_entity.type
_entity.pdbx_description
1 polymer ?
#
loop_
_entity_poly.entity_id
_entity_poly.type
_entity_poly.pdbx_seq_one_letter_code
_entity_poly.pdbx_strand_id
1 'polypeptide(L)'
;MPMTFAPSIPARLRARAGRSAGLSLLELLVAMALGLVVVLAVMSVLVVGEANKRTTTGTNDMNQSGGFSATALDRALRSAGAGFSQGFDWGTLGCQVYAARDGTNVLPPASAFPAPFAALGTTIRVAPVLIGQ
;
A
#
# COMPACT_ATOMS: atom_id res chain seq x y z
N MET A 1 21.58 -61.12 7.16
CA MET A 1 21.38 -61.31 5.70
C MET A 1 21.88 -60.07 4.99
N PRO A 2 23.11 -60.05 4.43
CA PRO A 2 23.55 -58.92 3.62
C PRO A 2 23.03 -59.11 2.18
N MET A 3 22.21 -58.19 1.69
CA MET A 3 21.83 -58.12 0.28
C MET A 3 22.94 -57.36 -0.45
N THR A 4 23.79 -58.10 -1.14
CA THR A 4 24.80 -57.58 -2.07
C THR A 4 24.09 -57.01 -3.29
N PHE A 5 24.05 -55.69 -3.41
CA PHE A 5 23.55 -54.99 -4.59
C PHE A 5 24.69 -54.88 -5.62
N ALA A 6 24.67 -55.76 -6.62
CA ALA A 6 25.56 -55.67 -7.78
C ALA A 6 24.88 -54.80 -8.86
N PRO A 7 25.45 -53.64 -9.26
CA PRO A 7 24.98 -52.93 -10.44
C PRO A 7 25.54 -53.62 -11.69
N SER A 8 24.70 -54.37 -12.40
CA SER A 8 24.95 -54.75 -13.78
C SER A 8 24.64 -53.55 -14.68
N ILE A 9 25.68 -52.81 -15.07
CA ILE A 9 25.57 -51.73 -16.06
C ILE A 9 25.61 -52.39 -17.45
N PRO A 10 24.49 -52.45 -18.22
CA PRO A 10 24.56 -52.96 -19.56
C PRO A 10 25.23 -51.95 -20.49
N ALA A 11 26.25 -52.45 -21.18
CA ALA A 11 26.59 -52.19 -22.57
C ALA A 11 26.49 -50.74 -23.07
N ARG A 12 27.66 -50.08 -23.07
CA ARG A 12 28.20 -49.17 -24.09
C ARG A 12 27.15 -48.67 -25.09
N LEU A 13 26.64 -47.46 -24.90
CA LEU A 13 26.12 -46.67 -26.01
C LEU A 13 27.25 -46.56 -27.04
N ARG A 14 27.13 -47.32 -28.12
CA ARG A 14 27.96 -47.14 -29.31
C ARG A 14 27.54 -45.80 -29.87
N ALA A 15 28.27 -44.74 -29.50
CA ALA A 15 28.14 -43.44 -30.14
C ALA A 15 28.33 -43.70 -31.64
N ARG A 16 27.21 -43.64 -32.37
CA ARG A 16 27.24 -43.66 -33.82
C ARG A 16 27.98 -42.38 -34.15
N ALA A 17 29.26 -42.49 -34.49
CA ALA A 17 30.00 -41.40 -35.07
C ALA A 17 29.27 -41.08 -36.37
N GLY A 18 28.29 -40.18 -36.27
CA GLY A 18 27.55 -39.67 -37.40
C GLY A 18 28.59 -39.07 -38.32
N ARG A 19 28.59 -39.53 -39.57
CA ARG A 19 29.32 -38.82 -40.63
C ARG A 19 28.88 -37.36 -40.54
N SER A 20 29.83 -36.47 -40.26
CA SER A 20 29.59 -35.04 -40.23
C SER A 20 29.18 -34.62 -41.64
N ALA A 21 27.86 -34.54 -41.87
CA ALA A 21 27.35 -33.81 -43.01
C ALA A 21 27.61 -32.33 -42.72
N GLY A 22 28.33 -31.64 -43.60
CA GLY A 22 28.52 -30.20 -43.49
C GLY A 22 27.17 -29.50 -43.51
N LEU A 23 27.01 -28.43 -42.72
CA LEU A 23 25.79 -27.63 -42.74
C LEU A 23 25.71 -26.87 -44.07
N SER A 24 24.51 -26.84 -44.66
CA SER A 24 24.24 -25.94 -45.78
C SER A 24 24.26 -24.48 -45.28
N LEU A 25 24.73 -23.55 -46.10
CA LEU A 25 24.68 -22.11 -45.82
C LEU A 25 23.23 -21.66 -45.52
N LEU A 26 22.26 -22.24 -46.22
CA LEU A 26 20.85 -21.97 -46.02
C LEU A 26 20.37 -22.43 -44.63
N GLU A 27 20.81 -23.59 -44.15
CA GLU A 27 20.43 -24.12 -42.84
C GLU A 27 20.91 -23.22 -41.71
N LEU A 28 22.14 -22.71 -41.82
CA LEU A 28 22.69 -21.75 -40.85
C LEU A 28 21.89 -20.44 -40.85
N LEU A 29 21.55 -19.92 -42.03
CA LEU A 29 20.82 -18.66 -42.19
C LEU A 29 19.41 -18.76 -41.60
N VAL A 30 18.71 -19.88 -41.85
CA VAL A 30 17.40 -20.16 -41.26
C VAL A 30 17.50 -20.35 -39.75
N ALA A 31 18.50 -21.08 -39.25
CA ALA A 31 18.71 -21.28 -37.83
C ALA A 31 18.96 -19.96 -37.08
N MET A 32 19.78 -19.08 -37.66
CA MET A 32 20.04 -17.74 -37.09
C MET A 32 18.77 -16.87 -37.10
N ALA A 33 18.03 -16.88 -38.20
CA ALA A 33 16.76 -16.13 -38.31
C ALA A 33 15.75 -16.60 -37.25
N LEU A 34 15.56 -17.91 -37.10
CA LEU A 34 14.69 -18.48 -36.07
C LEU A 34 15.18 -18.16 -34.65
N GLY A 35 16.49 -18.24 -34.41
CA GLY A 35 17.08 -17.89 -33.12
C GLY A 35 16.80 -16.44 -32.71
N LEU A 36 16.94 -15.49 -33.64
CA LEU A 36 16.63 -14.08 -33.39
C LEU A 36 15.14 -13.85 -33.09
N VAL A 37 14.25 -14.54 -33.81
CA VAL A 37 12.80 -14.47 -33.56
C VAL A 37 12.46 -14.98 -32.16
N VAL A 38 13.05 -16.10 -31.74
CA VAL A 38 12.84 -16.66 -30.40
C VAL A 38 13.36 -15.72 -29.32
N VAL A 39 14.56 -15.15 -29.50
CA VAL A 39 15.12 -14.18 -28.54
C VAL A 39 14.21 -12.96 -28.41
N LEU A 40 13.72 -12.40 -29.52
CA LEU A 40 12.77 -11.29 -29.49
C LEU A 40 11.48 -11.65 -28.76
N ALA A 41 10.92 -12.83 -29.01
CA ALA A 41 9.72 -13.31 -28.35
C ALA A 41 9.93 -13.40 -26.82
N VAL A 42 11.04 -14.00 -26.37
CA VAL A 42 11.35 -14.10 -24.93
C VAL A 42 11.55 -12.72 -24.32
N MET A 43 12.30 -11.84 -24.98
CA MET A 43 12.57 -10.51 -24.45
C MET A 43 11.30 -9.67 -24.31
N SER A 44 10.34 -9.83 -25.24
CA SER A 44 9.03 -9.16 -25.13
C SER A 44 8.27 -9.57 -23.87
N VAL A 45 8.28 -10.86 -23.53
CA VAL A 45 7.63 -11.39 -22.31
C VAL A 45 8.33 -10.89 -21.06
N LEU A 46 9.67 -10.84 -21.05
CA LEU A 46 10.44 -10.33 -19.94
C LEU A 46 10.16 -8.83 -19.68
N VAL A 47 10.10 -8.02 -20.75
CA VAL A 47 9.76 -6.59 -20.65
C VAL A 47 8.37 -6.39 -20.06
N VAL A 48 7.37 -7.15 -20.52
CA VAL A 48 6.01 -7.10 -19.95
C VAL A 48 6.01 -7.57 -18.49
N GLY A 49 6.77 -8.61 -18.16
CA GLY A 49 6.91 -9.12 -16.80
C GLY A 49 7.51 -8.08 -15.84
N GLU A 50 8.55 -7.36 -16.26
CA GLU A 50 9.13 -6.27 -15.48
C GLU A 50 8.18 -5.09 -15.31
N ALA A 51 7.46 -4.72 -16.36
CA ALA A 51 6.44 -3.67 -16.31
C ALA A 51 5.32 -4.04 -15.31
N ASN A 52 4.85 -5.29 -15.35
CA ASN A 52 3.87 -5.80 -14.40
C ASN A 52 4.43 -5.82 -12.98
N LYS A 53 5.69 -6.21 -12.78
CA LYS A 53 6.34 -6.17 -11.45
C LYS A 53 6.34 -4.75 -10.88
N ARG A 54 6.77 -3.76 -11.65
CA ARG A 54 6.80 -2.36 -11.22
C ARG A 54 5.39 -1.83 -10.91
N THR A 55 4.40 -2.19 -11.73
CA THR A 55 3.00 -1.79 -11.55
C THR A 55 2.40 -2.42 -10.29
N THR A 56 2.60 -3.71 -10.08
CA THR A 56 2.11 -4.43 -8.89
C THR A 56 2.76 -3.88 -7.62
N THR A 57 4.08 -3.66 -7.61
CA THR A 57 4.76 -3.06 -6.46
C THR A 57 4.23 -1.64 -6.19
N GLY A 58 4.11 -0.79 -7.22
CA GLY A 58 3.54 0.54 -7.07
C GLY A 58 2.10 0.51 -6.52
N THR A 59 1.27 -0.43 -6.98
CA THR A 59 -0.09 -0.62 -6.49
C THR A 59 -0.12 -1.08 -5.04
N ASN A 60 0.78 -1.99 -4.66
CA ASN A 60 0.92 -2.47 -3.29
C ASN A 60 1.34 -1.33 -2.34
N ASP A 61 2.30 -0.51 -2.73
CA ASP A 61 2.76 0.63 -1.93
C ASP A 61 1.66 1.70 -1.79
N MET A 62 0.87 1.92 -2.84
CA MET A 62 -0.32 2.78 -2.80
C MET A 62 -1.38 2.25 -1.83
N ASN A 63 -1.66 0.95 -1.86
CA ASN A 63 -2.62 0.34 -0.93
C ASN A 63 -2.12 0.40 0.52
N GLN A 64 -0.83 0.15 0.74
CA GLN A 64 -0.23 0.22 2.07
C GLN A 64 -0.27 1.63 2.64
N SER A 65 0.16 2.62 1.85
CA SER A 65 0.11 4.03 2.26
C SER A 65 -1.33 4.52 2.46
N GLY A 66 -2.27 4.12 1.60
CA GLY A 66 -3.70 4.42 1.77
C GLY A 66 -4.28 3.83 3.05
N GLY A 67 -4.02 2.54 3.32
CA GLY A 67 -4.46 1.87 4.55
C GLY A 67 -3.81 2.46 5.81
N PHE A 68 -2.54 2.84 5.73
CA PHE A 68 -1.84 3.52 6.81
C PHE A 68 -2.47 4.89 7.11
N SER A 69 -2.70 5.71 6.09
CA SER A 69 -3.36 7.02 6.25
C SER A 69 -4.77 6.90 6.82
N ALA A 70 -5.55 5.91 6.37
CA ALA A 70 -6.89 5.65 6.92
C ALA A 70 -6.83 5.28 8.40
N THR A 71 -5.86 4.44 8.79
CA THR A 71 -5.67 4.04 10.19
C THR A 71 -5.18 5.21 11.05
N ALA A 72 -4.29 6.05 10.51
CA ALA A 72 -3.85 7.26 11.19
C ALA A 72 -5.02 8.23 11.42
N LEU A 73 -5.89 8.39 10.41
CA LEU A 73 -7.08 9.22 10.52
C LEU A 73 -8.09 8.66 11.53
N ASP A 74 -8.36 7.35 11.55
CA ASP A 74 -9.24 6.71 12.54
C ASP A 74 -8.73 6.95 13.97
N ARG A 75 -7.41 6.80 14.19
CA ARG A 75 -6.80 7.10 15.49
C ARG A 75 -6.95 8.57 15.88
N ALA A 76 -6.73 9.48 14.95
CA ALA A 76 -6.89 10.91 15.19
C ALA A 76 -8.37 11.28 15.46
N LEU A 77 -9.32 10.69 14.74
CA LEU A 77 -10.75 10.89 14.95
C LEU A 77 -11.22 10.39 16.32
N ARG A 78 -10.71 9.23 16.76
CA ARG A 78 -11.04 8.69 18.09
C ARG A 78 -10.48 9.53 19.24
N SER A 79 -9.34 10.17 19.04
CA SER A 79 -8.76 11.07 20.05
C SER A 79 -9.31 12.50 19.97
N ALA A 80 -9.90 12.89 18.83
CA ALA A 80 -10.55 14.19 18.67
C ALA A 80 -11.67 14.35 19.71
N GLY A 81 -11.52 15.33 20.61
CA GLY A 81 -12.49 15.56 21.68
C GLY A 81 -12.32 14.68 22.92
N ALA A 82 -11.27 13.85 23.03
CA ALA A 82 -10.99 13.07 24.24
C ALA A 82 -10.84 13.94 25.50
N GLY A 83 -10.36 15.19 25.37
CA GLY A 83 -10.32 16.17 26.47
C GLY A 83 -11.68 16.59 27.01
N PHE A 84 -12.77 16.38 26.25
CA PHE A 84 -14.15 16.65 26.65
C PHE A 84 -14.96 15.36 26.89
N SER A 85 -14.33 14.18 26.81
CA SER A 85 -14.99 12.88 27.01
C SER A 85 -15.61 12.72 28.40
N GLN A 86 -15.03 13.35 29.42
CA GLN A 86 -15.59 13.42 30.78
C GLN A 86 -16.90 14.23 30.82
N GLY A 87 -17.11 15.13 29.86
CA GLY A 87 -18.30 15.96 29.67
C GLY A 87 -19.39 15.30 28.80
N PHE A 88 -19.19 14.06 28.34
CA PHE A 88 -20.16 13.34 27.52
C PHE A 88 -21.44 13.03 28.30
N ASP A 89 -21.30 12.63 29.57
CA ASP A 89 -22.42 12.41 30.51
C ASP A 89 -23.20 13.72 30.80
N TRP A 90 -22.53 14.86 30.63
CA TRP A 90 -23.09 16.20 30.78
C TRP A 90 -23.68 16.77 29.47
N GLY A 91 -23.74 15.98 28.40
CA GLY A 91 -24.33 16.38 27.11
C GLY A 91 -23.57 17.51 26.39
N THR A 92 -22.31 17.77 26.73
CA THR A 92 -21.55 18.96 26.24
C THR A 92 -21.21 18.95 24.76
N LEU A 93 -21.23 17.78 24.12
CA LEU A 93 -21.04 17.65 22.67
C LEU A 93 -22.32 18.08 21.95
N GLY A 94 -22.25 19.18 21.21
CA GLY A 94 -23.38 19.71 20.46
C GLY A 94 -24.41 20.50 21.28
N CYS A 95 -24.33 20.56 22.61
CA CYS A 95 -25.16 21.47 23.42
C CYS A 95 -24.44 22.78 23.73
N GLN A 96 -25.21 23.78 24.20
CA GLN A 96 -24.65 25.07 24.62
C GLN A 96 -23.76 24.90 25.86
N VAL A 97 -22.56 25.46 25.80
CA VAL A 97 -21.59 25.40 26.90
C VAL A 97 -21.89 26.45 27.95
N TYR A 98 -21.98 26.01 29.21
CA TYR A 98 -22.04 26.89 30.38
C TYR A 98 -20.72 26.79 31.14
N ALA A 99 -20.00 27.91 31.22
CA ALA A 99 -18.73 27.99 31.95
C ALA A 99 -18.71 29.26 32.79
N ALA A 100 -18.35 29.14 34.06
CA ALA A 100 -18.20 30.26 34.97
C ALA A 100 -16.80 30.32 35.55
N ARG A 101 -16.27 31.52 35.73
CA ARG A 101 -15.00 31.79 36.42
C ARG A 101 -15.29 32.75 37.57
N ASP A 102 -14.86 32.38 38.77
CA ASP A 102 -15.03 33.18 39.99
C ASP A 102 -16.49 33.62 40.24
N GLY A 103 -17.45 32.73 39.95
CA GLY A 103 -18.89 32.99 40.08
C GLY A 103 -19.51 33.82 38.95
N THR A 104 -18.73 34.25 37.97
CA THR A 104 -19.20 34.99 36.79
C THR A 104 -19.32 34.08 35.57
N ASN A 105 -20.45 34.11 34.88
CA ASN A 105 -20.65 33.32 33.66
C ASN A 105 -19.81 33.89 32.51
N VAL A 106 -18.86 33.10 32.04
CA VAL A 106 -18.02 33.39 30.86
C VAL A 106 -18.72 32.93 29.59
N LEU A 107 -19.44 31.80 29.65
CA LEU A 107 -20.28 31.30 28.57
C LEU A 107 -21.67 30.91 29.08
N PRO A 108 -22.76 31.28 28.38
CA PRO A 108 -22.81 32.31 27.33
C PRO A 108 -22.48 33.70 27.91
N PRO A 109 -21.71 34.55 27.21
CA PRO A 109 -21.46 35.91 27.67
C PRO A 109 -22.71 36.76 27.56
N ALA A 110 -22.88 37.72 28.47
CA ALA A 110 -24.02 38.66 28.47
C ALA A 110 -23.97 39.69 27.34
N SER A 111 -22.80 39.86 26.69
CA SER A 111 -22.58 40.76 25.56
C SER A 111 -21.76 40.07 24.48
N ALA A 112 -21.75 40.64 23.27
CA ALA A 112 -21.00 40.09 22.14
C ALA A 112 -19.50 40.02 22.46
N PHE A 113 -18.81 39.03 21.86
CA PHE A 113 -17.37 38.91 22.02
C PHE A 113 -16.66 40.15 21.44
N PRO A 114 -15.55 40.59 22.06
CA PRO A 114 -14.72 41.65 21.48
C PRO A 114 -14.11 41.19 20.15
N ALA A 115 -13.72 42.16 19.31
CA ALA A 115 -13.01 41.88 18.06
C ALA A 115 -11.74 41.02 18.32
N PRO A 116 -11.42 40.04 17.45
CA PRO A 116 -11.99 39.77 16.12
C PRO A 116 -13.24 38.87 16.11
N PHE A 117 -13.74 38.48 17.28
CA PHE A 117 -14.81 37.50 17.42
C PHE A 117 -16.21 38.09 17.53
N ALA A 118 -16.38 39.39 17.25
CA ALA A 118 -17.66 40.10 17.34
C ALA A 118 -18.76 39.50 16.45
N ALA A 119 -18.38 38.75 15.41
CA ALA A 119 -19.31 38.02 14.54
C ALA A 119 -19.75 36.65 15.09
N LEU A 120 -19.13 36.14 16.17
CA LEU A 120 -19.56 34.91 16.83
C LEU A 120 -20.82 35.18 17.67
N GLY A 121 -21.80 34.27 17.59
CA GLY A 121 -22.96 34.28 18.48
C GLY A 121 -22.59 33.96 19.93
N THR A 122 -23.42 34.34 20.90
CA THR A 122 -23.19 34.09 22.33
C THR A 122 -23.45 32.64 22.74
N THR A 123 -24.17 31.87 21.92
CA THR A 123 -24.37 30.42 22.07
C THR A 123 -23.22 29.67 21.41
N ILE A 124 -22.29 29.15 22.21
CA ILE A 124 -21.17 28.33 21.75
C ILE A 124 -21.45 26.84 22.02
N ARG A 125 -21.14 25.99 21.04
CA ARG A 125 -21.23 24.53 21.14
C ARG A 125 -19.85 23.92 20.98
N VAL A 126 -19.54 22.88 21.76
CA VAL A 126 -18.28 22.13 21.58
C VAL A 126 -18.40 21.24 20.36
N ALA A 127 -17.39 21.31 19.48
CA ALA A 127 -17.21 20.37 18.38
C ALA A 127 -15.78 19.81 18.44
N PRO A 128 -15.58 18.50 18.22
CA PRO A 128 -14.25 17.95 18.09
C PRO A 128 -13.58 18.53 16.84
N VAL A 129 -12.35 19.02 17.00
CA VAL A 129 -11.53 19.50 15.88
C VAL A 129 -10.27 18.64 15.79
N LEU A 130 -9.93 18.25 14.56
CA LEU A 130 -8.67 17.59 14.25
C LEU A 130 -7.62 18.67 13.99
N ILE A 131 -6.52 18.63 14.74
CA ILE A 131 -5.35 19.47 14.49
C ILE A 131 -4.25 18.55 13.97
N GLY A 132 -4.01 18.59 12.66
CA GLY A 132 -2.83 17.95 12.07
C GLY A 132 -1.57 18.65 12.55
N GLN A 133 -0.52 17.87 12.82
CA GLN A 133 0.84 18.38 13.04
C GLN A 133 1.62 18.24 11.74
#